data_AF-A0A355SBG2-F1
#
_entry.id   AF-A0A355SBG2-F1
#
_cell.length_a   1.000
_cell.length_b   1.000
_cell.length_c   1.000
_cell.angle_alpha   90.00
_cell.angle_beta   90.00
_cell.angle_gamma   90.00
#
_symmetry.space_group_name_H-M   'P 1'
#
loop_
_entity.id
_entity.type
_entity.pdbx_description
1 polymer ?
#
loop_
_entity_poly.entity_id
_entity_poly.type
_entity_poly.pdbx_seq_one_letter_code
_entity_poly.pdbx_strand_id
1 'polypeptide(L)'
;GMDRYDAREKIVSELSNLNLLVKIEDHVHDVGECYRCKTTIEPLLSKQWFVKMKPLAEPAIDAVREGKVKFIPDRFSKIYYNWMENIQDWCISRQLWWGH
;
A
#
# COMPACT_ATOMS: atom_id res chain seq x y z
N GLY A 1 8.84 23.27 8.50
CA GLY A 1 8.33 23.39 7.11
C GLY A 1 6.87 23.81 7.16
N MET A 2 6.21 23.90 6.01
CA MET A 2 4.77 24.15 5.91
C MET A 2 4.01 22.82 5.98
N ASP A 3 2.71 22.88 6.28
CA ASP A 3 1.83 21.72 6.08
C ASP A 3 1.77 21.35 4.59
N ARG A 4 1.55 20.07 4.30
CA ARG A 4 1.55 19.54 2.93
C ARG A 4 0.46 20.15 2.05
N TYR A 5 -0.69 20.49 2.60
CA TYR A 5 -1.80 21.07 1.82
C TYR A 5 -1.53 22.54 1.53
N ASP A 6 -1.06 23.29 2.53
CA ASP A 6 -0.61 24.68 2.33
C ASP A 6 0.54 24.75 1.32
N ALA A 7 1.48 23.80 1.38
CA ALA A 7 2.59 23.70 0.44
C ALA A 7 2.09 23.43 -0.99
N ARG A 8 1.09 22.55 -1.14
CA ARG A 8 0.48 22.25 -2.44
C ARG A 8 -0.12 23.50 -3.08
N GLU A 9 -0.89 24.29 -2.34
CA GLU A 9 -1.50 25.53 -2.87
C GLU A 9 -0.44 26.55 -3.31
N LYS A 10 0.63 26.70 -2.53
CA LYS A 10 1.74 27.60 -2.87
C LYS A 10 2.51 27.16 -4.11
N ILE A 11 2.80 25.86 -4.22
CA ILE A 11 3.47 25.31 -5.40
C ILE A 11 2.63 25.55 -6.67
N VAL A 12 1.31 25.34 -6.59
CA VAL A 12 0.42 25.62 -7.74
C VAL A 12 0.47 27.10 -8.13
N SER A 13 0.47 28.01 -7.15
CA SER A 13 0.59 29.45 -7.38
C SER A 13 1.93 29.83 -8.02
N GLU A 14 3.04 29.26 -7.55
CA GLU A 14 4.37 29.48 -8.12
C GLU A 14 4.48 28.96 -9.56
N LEU A 15 3.94 27.76 -9.83
CA LEU A 15 3.91 27.19 -11.20
C LEU A 15 3.11 28.07 -12.16
N SER A 16 2.02 28.67 -11.69
CA SER A 16 1.25 29.65 -12.47
C SER A 16 2.06 30.90 -12.78
N ASN A 17 2.77 31.45 -11.77
CA ASN A 17 3.61 32.65 -11.95
C ASN A 17 4.79 32.41 -12.90
N LEU A 18 5.34 31.19 -12.90
CA LEU A 18 6.42 30.78 -13.79
C LEU A 18 5.93 30.37 -15.20
N ASN A 19 4.61 30.44 -15.45
CA ASN A 19 3.99 30.01 -16.70
C ASN A 19 4.31 28.54 -17.06
N LEU A 20 4.47 27.68 -16.05
CA LEU A 20 4.71 26.23 -16.17
C LEU A 20 3.43 25.40 -15.97
N LEU A 21 2.34 26.04 -15.55
CA LEU A 21 1.06 25.41 -15.32
C LEU A 21 0.22 25.40 -16.60
N VAL A 22 -0.03 24.20 -17.15
CA VAL A 22 -0.79 24.03 -18.40
C VAL A 22 -2.31 24.04 -18.18
N LYS A 23 -2.79 23.29 -17.18
CA LYS A 23 -4.22 23.10 -16.91
C LYS A 23 -4.44 22.68 -15.46
N ILE A 24 -5.58 23.08 -14.89
CA ILE A 24 -6.13 22.53 -13.64
C ILE A 24 -7.47 21.88 -14.00
N GLU A 25 -7.69 20.66 -13.52
CA GLU A 25 -8.96 19.95 -13.68
C GLU A 25 -9.26 19.10 -12.45
N ASP A 26 -10.55 18.91 -12.17
CA ASP A 26 -11.00 18.05 -11.09
C ASP A 26 -10.80 16.58 -11.49
N HIS A 27 -10.16 15.81 -10.60
CA HIS A 27 -9.85 14.42 -10.84
C HIS A 27 -10.26 13.54 -9.65
N VAL A 28 -11.29 12.72 -9.85
CA VAL A 28 -11.72 11.72 -8.88
C VAL A 28 -10.82 10.50 -9.01
N HIS A 29 -10.17 10.14 -7.91
CA HIS A 29 -9.30 8.98 -7.81
C HIS A 29 -9.32 8.40 -6.39
N ASP A 30 -8.82 7.18 -6.26
CA ASP A 30 -8.74 6.50 -4.97
C ASP A 30 -7.47 6.91 -4.23
N VAL A 31 -7.65 7.57 -3.08
CA VAL A 31 -6.55 8.00 -2.21
C VAL A 31 -6.36 7.01 -1.07
N GLY A 32 -5.12 6.57 -0.84
CA GLY A 32 -4.80 5.66 0.26
C GLY A 32 -4.92 6.33 1.64
N GLU A 33 -5.67 5.71 2.54
CA GLU A 33 -5.89 6.20 3.91
C GLU A 33 -5.47 5.18 4.97
N CYS A 34 -5.08 5.68 6.14
CA CYS A 34 -4.83 4.83 7.29
C CYS A 34 -6.12 4.12 7.70
N TYR A 35 -6.12 2.79 7.71
CA TYR A 35 -7.32 2.01 8.03
C TYR A 35 -7.93 2.34 9.41
N ARG A 36 -7.11 2.82 10.36
CA ARG A 36 -7.53 3.21 11.72
C ARG A 36 -8.01 4.65 11.83
N CYS A 37 -7.14 5.62 11.53
CA CYS A 37 -7.43 7.05 11.76
C CYS A 37 -7.95 7.80 10.54
N LYS A 38 -8.02 7.15 9.37
CA LYS A 38 -8.51 7.71 8.10
C LYS A 38 -7.72 8.88 7.53
N THR A 39 -6.60 9.27 8.15
CA THR A 39 -5.68 10.22 7.56
C THR A 39 -5.06 9.65 6.29
N THR A 40 -4.95 10.46 5.24
CA THR A 40 -4.25 10.13 3.99
C THR A 40 -2.80 9.72 4.26
N ILE A 41 -2.40 8.56 3.72
CA ILE A 41 -1.06 7.99 3.85
C ILE A 41 -0.12 8.67 2.85
N GLU A 42 1.09 8.98 3.31
CA GLU A 42 2.16 9.49 2.46
C GLU A 42 3.33 8.50 2.41
N PRO A 43 3.75 8.08 1.21
CA PRO A 43 4.94 7.27 1.05
C PRO A 43 6.20 8.06 1.42
N LEU A 44 7.00 7.52 2.34
CA LEU A 44 8.32 8.04 2.68
C LEU A 44 9.32 6.90 2.71
N LEU A 45 10.47 7.09 2.08
CA LEU A 45 11.56 6.11 2.14
C LEU A 45 12.16 6.09 3.54
N SER A 46 12.16 4.92 4.16
CA SER A 46 12.71 4.71 5.50
C SER A 46 13.32 3.31 5.59
N LYS A 47 14.36 3.16 6.42
CA LYS A 47 14.92 1.84 6.72
C LYS A 47 13.95 1.10 7.63
N GLN A 48 13.45 -0.05 7.16
CA GLN A 48 12.46 -0.87 7.85
C GLN A 48 12.88 -2.34 7.79
N TRP A 49 12.28 -3.17 8.64
CA TRP A 49 12.48 -4.61 8.65
C TRP A 49 11.45 -5.29 7.75
N PHE A 50 11.94 -6.12 6.84
CA PHE A 50 11.13 -6.85 5.88
C PHE A 50 11.36 -8.36 5.99
N VAL A 51 10.30 -9.12 5.74
CA VAL A 51 10.38 -10.58 5.56
C VAL A 51 10.28 -10.90 4.08
N LYS A 52 11.22 -11.70 3.58
CA LYS A 52 11.19 -12.18 2.19
C LYS A 52 10.04 -13.17 2.02
N MET A 53 8.95 -12.75 1.38
CA MET A 53 7.68 -13.50 1.42
C MET A 53 7.62 -14.63 0.40
N LYS A 54 8.25 -14.47 -0.77
CA LYS A 54 8.22 -15.48 -1.83
C LYS A 54 8.50 -16.93 -1.37
N PRO A 55 9.60 -17.22 -0.64
CA PRO A 55 9.88 -18.58 -0.17
C PRO A 55 8.89 -19.09 0.88
N LEU A 56 8.16 -18.20 1.57
CA LEU A 56 7.11 -18.57 2.52
C LEU A 56 5.77 -18.81 1.82
N ALA A 57 5.52 -18.12 0.71
CA ALA A 57 4.29 -18.23 -0.05
C ALA A 57 4.22 -19.53 -0.86
N GLU A 58 5.33 -19.98 -1.44
CA GLU A 58 5.41 -21.23 -2.22
C GLU A 58 4.83 -22.46 -1.48
N PRO A 59 5.32 -22.84 -0.28
CA PRO A 59 4.78 -24.00 0.42
C PRO A 59 3.32 -23.81 0.85
N ALA A 60 2.90 -22.57 1.09
CA ALA A 60 1.51 -22.25 1.45
C ALA A 60 0.56 -22.35 0.26
N ILE A 61 1.02 -22.06 -0.95
CA ILE A 61 0.28 -22.29 -2.20
C ILE A 61 0.14 -23.80 -2.45
N ASP A 62 1.24 -24.54 -2.31
CA ASP A 62 1.26 -25.98 -2.56
C ASP A 62 0.34 -26.74 -1.60
N ALA A 63 0.28 -26.36 -0.32
CA ALA A 63 -0.65 -26.96 0.64
C ALA A 63 -2.12 -26.87 0.19
N VAL A 64 -2.53 -25.79 -0.48
CA VAL A 64 -3.89 -25.65 -1.01
C VAL A 64 -4.03 -26.44 -2.32
N ARG A 65 -3.03 -26.40 -3.21
CA ARG A 65 -3.06 -27.16 -4.48
C ARG A 65 -3.10 -28.67 -4.28
N GLU A 66 -2.39 -29.18 -3.28
CA GLU A 66 -2.39 -30.59 -2.89
C GLU A 66 -3.64 -30.99 -2.09
N GLY A 67 -4.54 -30.05 -1.79
CA GLY A 67 -5.77 -30.31 -1.04
C GLY A 67 -5.56 -30.61 0.45
N LYS A 68 -4.36 -30.37 0.99
CA LYS A 68 -4.08 -30.40 2.44
C LYS A 68 -4.88 -29.33 3.17
N VAL A 69 -5.11 -28.19 2.50
CA VAL A 69 -6.00 -27.11 2.93
C VAL A 69 -7.14 -26.97 1.92
N LYS A 70 -8.39 -26.91 2.41
CA LYS A 70 -9.58 -26.75 1.58
C LYS A 70 -10.35 -25.51 2.01
N PHE A 71 -10.68 -24.65 1.05
CA PHE A 71 -11.49 -23.47 1.29
C PHE A 71 -12.97 -23.78 1.04
N ILE A 72 -13.86 -23.32 1.92
CA ILE A 72 -15.31 -23.48 1.75
C ILE A 72 -15.96 -22.09 1.68
N PRO A 73 -16.61 -21.71 0.56
CA PRO A 73 -16.69 -22.42 -0.72
C PRO A 73 -15.37 -22.39 -1.51
N ASP A 74 -15.18 -23.37 -2.41
CA ASP A 74 -13.95 -23.59 -3.19
C ASP A 74 -13.48 -22.36 -3.97
N ARG A 75 -14.40 -21.47 -4.37
CA ARG A 75 -14.08 -20.24 -5.11
C ARG A 75 -13.05 -19.34 -4.40
N PHE A 76 -12.96 -19.41 -3.07
CA PHE A 76 -12.01 -18.60 -2.31
C PHE A 76 -10.54 -19.00 -2.55
N SER A 77 -10.29 -20.24 -3.00
CA SER A 77 -8.94 -20.66 -3.42
C SER A 77 -8.36 -19.75 -4.50
N LYS A 78 -9.19 -19.27 -5.44
CA LYS A 78 -8.76 -18.36 -6.51
C LYS A 78 -8.30 -17.01 -5.97
N ILE A 79 -9.00 -16.46 -4.98
CA ILE A 79 -8.63 -15.19 -4.33
C ILE A 79 -7.31 -15.37 -3.57
N TYR A 80 -7.18 -16.49 -2.86
CA TYR A 80 -5.95 -16.83 -2.16
C TYR A 80 -4.76 -16.95 -3.13
N TYR A 81 -4.89 -17.69 -4.23
CA TYR A 81 -3.81 -17.82 -5.22
C TYR A 81 -3.41 -16.46 -5.78
N ASN A 82 -4.38 -15.62 -6.16
CA ASN A 82 -4.08 -14.29 -6.70
C ASN A 82 -3.27 -13.42 -5.71
N TRP A 83 -3.58 -13.50 -4.41
CA TRP A 83 -2.82 -12.82 -3.37
C TRP A 83 -1.42 -13.39 -3.19
N MET A 84 -1.30 -14.71 -3.09
CA MET A 84 -0.04 -15.38 -2.75
C MET A 84 0.95 -15.38 -3.91
N GLU A 85 0.48 -15.47 -5.16
CA GLU A 85 1.31 -15.44 -6.36
C GLU A 85 1.89 -14.03 -6.63
N ASN A 86 1.18 -12.97 -6.22
CA ASN A 86 1.60 -11.57 -6.38
C ASN A 86 2.16 -10.95 -5.09
N ILE A 87 2.49 -11.77 -4.09
CA ILE A 87 2.87 -11.28 -2.77
C ILE A 87 4.18 -10.47 -2.81
N GLN A 88 4.20 -9.37 -2.06
CA GLN A 88 5.39 -8.54 -1.85
C GLN A 88 6.00 -8.81 -0.48
N ASP A 89 7.28 -8.45 -0.30
CA ASP A 89 7.96 -8.60 0.98
C ASP A 89 7.26 -7.79 2.08
N TRP A 90 7.02 -8.44 3.21
CA TRP A 90 6.16 -7.89 4.24
C TRP A 90 6.98 -7.01 5.19
N CYS A 91 6.65 -5.72 5.23
CA CYS A 91 7.16 -4.81 6.25
C CYS A 91 6.58 -5.20 7.62
N ILE A 92 7.44 -5.64 8.55
CA ILE A 92 7.05 -6.09 9.89
C ILE A 92 7.34 -5.05 10.98
N SER A 93 8.22 -4.08 10.72
CA SER A 93 8.50 -3.01 11.69
C SER A 93 7.36 -2.00 11.76
N ARG A 94 7.15 -1.46 12.96
CA ARG A 94 6.12 -0.44 13.24
C ARG A 94 6.71 0.59 14.20
N GLN A 95 6.41 1.87 13.97
CA GLN A 95 6.75 2.96 14.88
C GLN A 95 5.58 3.22 15.82
N LEU A 96 5.34 2.26 16.72
CA LEU A 96 4.27 2.31 17.71
C LEU A 96 4.89 2.15 19.10
N TRP A 97 4.23 2.72 20.12
CA TRP A 97 4.63 2.58 21.52
C TRP A 97 4.29 1.21 22.11
N TRP A 98 3.29 0.53 21.53
CA TRP A 98 2.79 -0.76 21.99
C TRP A 98 3.05 -1.84 20.94
N GLY A 99 3.61 -2.96 21.38
CA GLY A 99 4.02 -4.09 20.55
C GLY A 99 4.79 -5.12 21.37
N HIS A 100 5.20 -6.21 20.72
CA HIS A 100 6.10 -7.21 21.29
C HIS A 100 7.52 -6.68 21.48
#